data_AF-A0A7Y0CL55-F1
#
_entry.id   AF-A0A7Y0CL55-F1
#
_cell.length_a   1.000
_cell.length_b   1.000
_cell.length_c   1.000
_cell.angle_alpha   90.00
_cell.angle_beta   90.00
_cell.angle_gamma   90.00
#
_symmetry.space_group_name_H-M   'P 1'
#
loop_
_entity.id
_entity.type
_entity.pdbx_description
1 polymer ?
#
loop_
_entity_poly.entity_id
_entity_poly.type
_entity_poly.pdbx_seq_one_letter_code
_entity_poly.pdbx_strand_id
1 'polypeptide(L)' 'MTREALDVATGASNSPALVFGLRKRGLDTPCLRVRVIDDFGYPCWPGIYSLSADDHIKLNILKAHHAK' A
#
# COMPACT_ATOMS: atom_id res chain seq x y z
N MET A 1 -6.44 16.18 3.34
CA MET A 1 -6.14 15.29 4.52
C MET A 1 -4.67 14.86 4.49
N THR A 2 -3.96 14.81 5.63
CA THR A 2 -2.55 14.34 5.67
C THR A 2 -2.44 12.81 5.66
N ARG A 3 -1.27 12.28 5.33
CA ARG A 3 -1.00 10.83 5.40
C ARG A 3 -1.20 10.30 6.82
N GLU A 4 -0.70 11.00 7.82
CA GLU A 4 -0.79 10.58 9.23
C GLU A 4 -2.25 10.51 9.68
N ALA A 5 -3.07 11.49 9.28
CA ALA A 5 -4.51 11.47 9.56
C ALA A 5 -5.21 10.30 8.85
N LEU A 6 -4.82 9.98 7.61
CA LEU A 6 -5.31 8.80 6.89
C LEU A 6 -4.90 7.50 7.57
N ASP A 7 -3.66 7.40 8.04
CA ASP A 7 -3.15 6.21 8.73
C ASP A 7 -3.94 5.96 10.02
N VAL A 8 -4.24 7.02 10.77
CA VAL A 8 -5.10 6.96 11.96
C VAL A 8 -6.52 6.54 11.61
N ALA A 9 -7.12 7.15 10.58
CA ALA A 9 -8.50 6.86 10.18
C ALA A 9 -8.68 5.42 9.66
N THR A 10 -7.66 4.85 9.02
CA THR A 10 -7.70 3.51 8.41
C THR A 10 -7.13 2.41 9.31
N GLY A 11 -6.42 2.77 10.38
CA GLY A 11 -5.69 1.82 11.21
C GLY A 11 -4.52 1.12 10.48
N ALA A 12 -4.08 1.66 9.35
CA ALA A 12 -3.07 1.07 8.49
C ALA A 12 -2.06 2.12 8.02
N SER A 13 -0.77 1.78 8.00
CA SER A 13 0.26 2.68 7.46
C SER A 13 0.16 2.77 5.94
N ASN A 14 0.10 3.98 5.41
CA ASN A 14 0.20 4.30 3.98
C ASN A 14 1.57 4.89 3.64
N SER A 15 2.60 4.63 4.46
CA SER A 15 3.94 5.16 4.26
C SER A 15 4.71 4.47 3.10
N PRO A 16 5.55 5.21 2.36
CA PRO A 16 6.46 4.62 1.38
C PRO A 16 7.43 3.58 1.98
N ALA A 17 7.80 3.75 3.26
CA ALA A 17 8.67 2.82 3.97
C ALA A 17 8.03 1.42 4.13
N LEU A 18 6.71 1.36 4.34
CA LEU A 18 5.99 0.08 4.37
C LEU A 18 6.09 -0.63 3.02
N VAL A 19 5.77 0.08 1.92
CA VAL A 19 5.83 -0.48 0.56
C VAL A 19 7.23 -0.99 0.23
N PHE A 20 8.27 -0.22 0.54
CA PHE A 20 9.66 -0.64 0.39
C PHE A 20 9.97 -1.92 1.17
N GLY A 21 9.50 -2.02 2.41
CA GLY A 21 9.66 -3.19 3.27
C GLY A 21 8.91 -4.43 2.76
N LEU A 22 7.75 -4.27 2.13
CA LEU A 22 7.01 -5.36 1.50
C LEU A 22 7.75 -5.87 0.26
N ARG A 23 8.27 -4.96 -0.57
CA ARG A 23 9.08 -5.31 -1.76
C ARG A 23 10.35 -6.05 -1.40
N LYS A 24 11.05 -5.61 -0.36
CA LYS A 24 12.22 -6.33 0.17
C LYS A 24 11.91 -7.76 0.63
N ARG A 25 10.66 -8.04 0.99
CA ARG A 25 10.19 -9.38 1.39
C ARG A 25 9.65 -10.20 0.21
N GLY A 26 9.82 -9.72 -1.02
CA GLY A 26 9.45 -10.46 -2.24
C GLY A 26 8.00 -10.30 -2.67
N LEU A 27 7.27 -9.32 -2.11
CA LEU A 27 5.96 -8.91 -2.64
C LEU A 27 6.15 -7.90 -3.76
N ASP A 28 5.33 -7.98 -4.81
CA ASP A 28 5.40 -7.07 -5.95
C ASP A 28 4.87 -5.68 -5.57
N THR A 29 3.71 -5.61 -4.93
CA THR A 29 3.05 -4.35 -4.51
C THR A 29 3.00 -3.30 -5.64
N PRO A 30 2.29 -3.59 -6.75
CA PRO A 30 2.22 -2.68 -7.90
C PRO A 30 1.67 -1.31 -7.52
N CYS A 31 2.11 -0.27 -8.24
CA CYS A 31 1.73 1.13 -8.00
C CYS A 31 1.04 1.70 -9.24
N LEU A 32 -0.22 2.11 -9.10
CA LEU A 32 -0.95 2.86 -10.10
C LEU A 32 -0.88 4.35 -9.76
N ARG A 33 -0.29 5.15 -10.66
CA ARG A 33 -0.30 6.61 -10.56
C ARG A 33 -1.61 7.14 -11.12
N VAL A 34 -2.42 7.77 -10.28
CA VAL A 34 -3.70 8.38 -10.67
C VAL A 34 -3.60 9.88 -10.64
N ARG A 35 -4.19 10.58 -11.62
CA ARG A 35 -4.26 12.04 -11.60
C ARG A 35 -5.42 12.48 -10.70
N VAL A 36 -5.14 13.35 -9.74
CA VAL A 36 -6.11 13.89 -8.78
C VAL A 36 -5.94 15.40 -8.68
N ILE A 37 -7.00 16.12 -8.34
CA ILE A 37 -6.93 17.54 -7.97
C ILE A 37 -6.85 17.60 -6.45
N ASP A 38 -5.83 18.25 -5.92
CA ASP A 38 -5.65 18.38 -4.48
C ASP A 38 -6.60 19.39 -3.84
N ASP A 39 -6.54 19.49 -2.51
CA ASP A 39 -7.36 20.40 -1.71
C ASP A 39 -7.14 21.89 -2.07
N PHE A 40 -6.07 22.21 -2.81
CA PHE A 40 -5.71 23.56 -3.27
C PHE A 40 -6.00 23.80 -4.76
N GLY A 41 -6.59 22.83 -5.47
CA GLY A 41 -6.93 22.94 -6.87
C GLY A 41 -5.77 22.62 -7.84
N TYR A 42 -4.63 22.14 -7.35
CA TYR A 42 -3.50 21.77 -8.20
C TYR A 42 -3.55 20.29 -8.60
N PRO A 43 -3.10 19.96 -9.83
CA PRO A 43 -2.99 18.57 -10.23
C PRO A 43 -1.85 17.89 -9.46
N CYS A 44 -2.16 16.74 -8.87
CA CYS A 44 -1.19 15.84 -8.27
C CYS A 44 -1.37 14.41 -8.81
N TRP A 45 -0.38 13.55 -8.53
CA TRP A 45 -0.36 12.17 -9.01
C TRP A 45 -0.03 11.17 -7.89
N PRO A 46 -0.93 10.97 -6.91
CA PRO A 46 -0.69 9.97 -5.88
C PRO A 46 -0.56 8.56 -6.47
N GLY A 47 0.25 7.74 -5.80
CA GLY A 47 0.35 6.31 -6.09
C GLY A 47 -0.66 5.52 -5.27
N ILE A 48 -1.45 4.68 -5.93
CA ILE A 48 -2.32 3.69 -5.29
C ILE A 48 -1.59 2.35 -5.37
N TYR A 49 -1.31 1.76 -4.21
CA TYR A 49 -0.66 0.47 -4.11
C TYR A 49 -1.70 -0.63 -3.90
N SER A 50 -1.49 -1.78 -4.53
CA SER A 50 -2.31 -2.98 -4.32
C SER A 50 -1.44 -4.21 -4.12
N LEU A 51 -2.05 -5.32 -3.72
CA LEU A 51 -1.41 -6.63 -3.76
C LEU A 51 -1.73 -7.27 -5.10
N SER A 52 -0.72 -7.83 -5.77
CA SER A 52 -0.95 -8.64 -6.96
C SER A 52 -1.65 -9.97 -6.60
N ALA A 53 -2.16 -10.68 -7.60
CA ALA A 53 -2.69 -12.03 -7.38
C ALA A 53 -1.64 -12.96 -6.73
N ASP A 54 -0.38 -12.86 -7.18
CA ASP A 54 0.73 -13.62 -6.63
C ASP A 54 1.08 -13.22 -5.19
N ASP A 55 0.98 -11.93 -4.86
CA ASP A 55 1.16 -11.44 -3.50
C ASP A 55 0.11 -12.03 -2.54
N HIS A 56 -1.15 -12.11 -2.99
CA HIS A 56 -2.20 -12.75 -2.21
C HIS A 56 -1.91 -14.24 -1.96
N ILE A 57 -1.40 -14.96 -2.95
CA ILE A 57 -0.99 -16.37 -2.80
C ILE A 57 0.13 -16.49 -1.75
N LYS A 58 1.19 -15.70 -1.88
CA LYS A 58 2.33 -15.71 -0.93
C LYS A 58 1.88 -15.41 0.51
N LEU A 59 1.00 -14.43 0.69
CA LEU A 59 0.49 -14.06 2.00
C LEU A 59 -0.43 -15.13 2.60
N ASN A 60 -1.25 -15.79 1.79
CA ASN A 60 -2.10 -16.88 2.28
C ASN A 60 -1.29 -18.08 2.75
N ILE A 61 -0.22 -18.43 2.04
CA ILE A 61 0.75 -19.45 2.46
C ILE A 61 1.39 -19.04 3.78
N LEU A 62 1.89 -17.80 3.90
CA LEU A 62 2.50 -17.30 5.13
C LEU A 62 1.54 -17.37 6.33
N LYS A 63 0.28 -16.95 6.14
CA LYS A 63 -0.76 -17.03 7.18
C LYS A 63 -1.01 -18.47 7.62
N ALA A 64 -1.08 -19.42 6.68
CA ALA A 64 -1.27 -20.83 7.00
C ALA A 64 -0.10 -21.41 7.82
N HIS A 65 1.14 -20.96 7.56
CA HIS A 65 2.31 -21.35 8.35
C HIS A 65 2.30 -20.78 9.78
N HIS A 66 1.82 -19.55 9.96
CA HIS A 66 1.79 -18.86 11.25
C HIS A 66 0.55 -19.19 12.12
N ALA A 67 -0.44 -19.89 11.56
CA ALA A 67 -1.66 -20.30 12.28
C ALA A 67 -1.51 -21.67 12.98
N LYS A 68 -0.32 -22.28 12.94
CA LYS A 68 0.06 -23.48 13.70
C LYS A 68 0.85 -23.10 14.94
#